data_AF-A0A401UTM1-F1
#
_entry.id   AF-A0A401UTM1-F1
#
_cell.length_a   1.000
_cell.length_b   1.000
_cell.length_c   1.000
_cell.angle_alpha   90.00
_cell.angle_beta   90.00
_cell.angle_gamma   90.00
#
_symmetry.space_group_name_H-M   'P 1'
#
loop_
_entity.id
_entity.type
_entity.pdbx_description
1 polymer ?
#
loop_
_entity_poly.entity_id
_entity_poly.type
_entity_poly.pdbx_seq_one_letter_code
_entity_poly.pdbx_strand_id
1 'polypeptide(L)'
;MEINNEELEVTISKKNYVIQTNTILNEDGTPRDFTSFMFQLQNQTWEEFKEYILNNDTKETKQIKGTLDGASKPNDCIISEEIINTDQQLEVMIFFGADYDRRVNAKFFLVTEEEFKKIL
;
A
#
# COMPACT_ATOMS: atom_id res chain seq x y z
N MET A 1 -35.04 26.72 24.14
CA MET A 1 -33.90 25.79 24.08
C MET A 1 -33.77 25.43 22.62
N GLU A 2 -33.07 26.27 21.86
CA GLU A 2 -32.89 26.09 20.43
C GLU A 2 -31.70 25.15 20.23
N ILE A 3 -31.94 24.06 19.51
CA ILE A 3 -30.91 23.08 19.19
C ILE A 3 -30.15 23.66 17.99
N ASN A 4 -28.89 24.06 18.20
CA ASN A 4 -27.97 24.48 17.14
C ASN A 4 -27.78 23.33 16.14
N ASN A 5 -28.24 23.55 14.92
CA ASN A 5 -28.16 22.61 13.79
C ASN A 5 -26.91 22.82 12.90
N GLU A 6 -25.91 23.59 13.34
CA GLU A 6 -24.81 24.05 12.47
C GLU A 6 -23.46 23.35 12.64
N GLU A 7 -23.25 22.44 13.61
CA GLU A 7 -21.94 21.81 13.80
C GLU A 7 -22.00 20.28 13.94
N LEU A 8 -22.95 19.64 13.26
CA LEU A 8 -22.68 18.33 12.69
C LEU A 8 -21.77 18.55 11.47
N GLU A 9 -20.54 18.98 11.73
CA GLU A 9 -19.42 18.66 10.86
C GLU A 9 -19.36 17.13 10.85
N VAL A 10 -20.12 16.55 9.92
CA VAL A 10 -19.82 15.23 9.41
C VAL A 10 -18.48 15.40 8.72
N THR A 11 -17.41 15.31 9.50
CA THR A 11 -16.08 15.02 9.00
C THR A 11 -16.19 13.63 8.41
N ILE A 12 -16.77 13.53 7.21
CA ILE A 12 -16.63 12.35 6.38
C ILE A 12 -15.13 12.32 6.12
N SER A 13 -14.41 11.57 6.96
CA SER A 13 -13.03 11.19 6.69
C SER A 13 -13.05 10.67 5.27
N LYS A 14 -12.43 11.41 4.34
CA LYS A 14 -12.34 10.99 2.95
C LYS A 14 -11.67 9.63 2.98
N LYS A 15 -12.43 8.59 2.63
CA LYS A 15 -11.91 7.24 2.57
C LYS A 15 -10.90 7.19 1.44
N ASN A 16 -9.65 6.97 1.81
CA ASN A 16 -8.57 6.78 0.87
C ASN A 16 -8.44 5.28 0.57
N TYR A 17 -8.24 4.96 -0.70
CA TYR A 17 -8.01 3.60 -1.17
C TYR A 17 -6.60 3.51 -1.74
N VAL A 18 -6.04 2.31 -1.70
CA VAL A 18 -4.75 2.02 -2.32
C VAL A 18 -4.96 0.92 -3.35
N ILE A 19 -4.48 1.17 -4.56
CA ILE A 19 -4.27 0.15 -5.57
C ILE A 19 -2.81 -0.28 -5.46
N GLN A 20 -2.59 -1.56 -5.20
CA GLN A 20 -1.27 -2.15 -5.22
C GLN A 20 -1.11 -3.06 -6.44
N THR A 21 0.03 -2.94 -7.12
CA THR A 21 0.46 -3.89 -8.16
C THR A 21 1.81 -4.46 -7.81
N ASN A 22 1.94 -5.78 -7.87
CA ASN A 22 3.19 -6.49 -7.65
C ASN A 22 3.58 -7.20 -8.94
N THR A 23 4.76 -6.88 -9.44
CA THR A 23 5.37 -7.57 -10.57
C THR A 23 6.55 -8.39 -10.06
N ILE A 24 6.45 -9.71 -10.11
CA ILE A 24 7.58 -10.59 -9.83
C ILE A 24 8.51 -10.58 -11.04
N LEU A 25 9.80 -10.40 -10.80
CA LEU A 25 10.82 -10.31 -11.83
C LEU A 25 11.65 -11.60 -11.91
N ASN A 26 12.10 -11.93 -13.12
CA ASN A 26 13.15 -12.92 -13.36
C ASN A 26 14.54 -12.38 -12.94
N GLU A 27 15.58 -13.23 -13.03
CA GLU A 27 16.97 -12.84 -12.78
C GLU A 27 17.49 -11.78 -13.77
N ASP A 28 16.95 -11.73 -14.98
CA ASP A 28 17.27 -10.72 -15.99
C ASP A 28 16.44 -9.42 -15.85
N GLY A 29 15.56 -9.34 -14.86
CA GLY A 29 14.69 -8.19 -14.61
C GLY A 29 13.41 -8.18 -15.45
N THR A 30 13.16 -9.18 -16.29
CA THR A 30 11.92 -9.26 -17.06
C THR A 30 10.71 -9.65 -16.18
N PRO A 31 9.50 -9.15 -16.46
CA PRO A 31 8.30 -9.55 -15.73
C PRO A 31 8.02 -11.05 -15.88
N ARG A 32 7.76 -11.72 -14.75
CA ARG A 32 7.40 -13.15 -14.69
C ARG A 32 5.93 -13.35 -14.36
N ASP A 33 5.45 -12.65 -13.35
CA ASP A 33 4.09 -12.79 -12.82
C ASP A 33 3.60 -11.43 -12.30
N PHE A 34 2.29 -11.25 -12.31
CA PHE A 34 1.63 -10.00 -11.98
C PHE A 34 0.41 -10.24 -11.10
N THR A 35 0.34 -9.50 -9.99
CA THR A 35 -0.84 -9.47 -9.14
C THR A 35 -1.22 -8.04 -8.82
N SER A 36 -2.52 -7.77 -8.76
CA SER A 36 -3.04 -6.46 -8.37
C SER A 36 -4.16 -6.62 -7.36
N PHE A 37 -4.20 -5.71 -6.39
CA PHE A 37 -5.24 -5.69 -5.39
C PHE A 37 -5.53 -4.28 -4.96
N MET A 38 -6.69 -4.13 -4.33
CA MET A 38 -7.24 -2.84 -3.97
C MET A 38 -7.80 -2.93 -2.57
N PHE A 39 -7.49 -1.95 -1.72
CA PHE A 39 -7.93 -1.93 -0.34
C PHE A 39 -8.15 -0.52 0.17
N GLN A 40 -9.02 -0.40 1.18
CA GLN A 40 -9.30 0.87 1.82
C GLN A 40 -8.34 1.11 2.99
N LEU A 41 -7.72 2.29 3.06
CA LEU A 41 -7.05 2.78 4.26
C LEU A 41 -8.12 3.10 5.32
N GLN A 42 -8.07 2.41 6.46
CA GLN A 42 -9.07 2.55 7.52
C GLN A 42 -8.75 3.76 8.42
N ASN A 43 -7.69 3.65 9.22
CA ASN A 43 -7.33 4.60 10.27
C ASN A 43 -5.93 5.21 10.09
N GLN A 44 -5.39 5.16 8.86
CA GLN A 44 -4.04 5.65 8.55
C GLN A 44 -4.10 6.63 7.37
N THR A 45 -3.29 7.67 7.44
CA THR A 45 -3.01 8.58 6.35
C THR A 45 -2.12 7.91 5.30
N TRP A 46 -2.02 8.52 4.11
CA TRP A 46 -1.10 8.07 3.08
C TRP A 46 0.36 8.08 3.55
N GLU A 47 0.77 9.12 4.27
CA GLU A 47 2.13 9.24 4.80
C GLU A 47 2.42 8.17 5.85
N GLU A 48 1.51 7.94 6.80
CA GLU A 48 1.65 6.85 7.79
C GLU A 48 1.74 5.47 7.11
N PHE A 49 0.99 5.28 6.01
CA PHE A 49 1.08 4.07 5.19
C PHE A 49 2.45 3.94 4.50
N LYS A 50 2.97 4.99 3.86
CA LYS A 50 4.29 4.98 3.22
C LYS A 50 5.40 4.72 4.23
N GLU A 51 5.38 5.43 5.36
CA GLU A 51 6.31 5.23 6.47
C GLU A 51 6.28 3.77 6.94
N TYR A 52 5.09 3.19 7.07
CA TYR A 52 4.95 1.78 7.44
C TYR A 52 5.61 0.83 6.42
N ILE A 53 5.40 1.04 5.10
CA ILE A 53 6.00 0.21 4.04
C ILE A 53 7.54 0.31 4.06
N LEU A 54 8.03 1.55 4.10
CA LEU A 54 9.45 1.89 4.04
C LEU A 54 10.22 1.52 5.31
N ASN A 55 9.52 1.31 6.43
CA ASN A 55 10.16 0.95 7.69
C ASN A 55 10.76 -0.47 7.66
N ASN A 56 12.08 -0.56 7.55
CA ASN A 56 12.85 -1.81 7.53
C ASN A 56 13.14 -2.40 8.93
N ASP A 57 12.81 -1.71 10.03
CA ASP A 57 13.14 -2.14 11.41
C ASP A 57 12.21 -3.23 11.98
N THR A 58 11.43 -3.90 11.14
CA THR A 58 10.41 -4.84 11.60
C THR A 58 10.80 -6.27 11.24
N LYS A 59 11.47 -6.95 12.18
CA LYS A 59 11.73 -8.40 12.15
C LYS A 59 10.44 -9.25 12.29
N GLU A 60 9.28 -8.60 12.31
CA GLU A 60 7.97 -9.21 12.49
C GLU A 60 7.09 -8.88 11.29
N THR A 61 6.34 -9.88 10.80
CA THR A 61 5.33 -9.73 9.76
C THR A 61 4.30 -8.77 10.29
N LYS A 62 4.32 -7.55 9.78
CA LYS A 62 3.23 -6.62 10.03
C LYS A 62 2.19 -6.85 8.95
N GLN A 63 1.02 -7.35 9.37
CA GLN A 63 -0.14 -7.48 8.50
C GLN A 63 -0.71 -6.08 8.25
N ILE A 64 -0.82 -5.70 6.97
CA ILE A 64 -1.56 -4.49 6.58
C ILE A 64 -3.05 -4.87 6.60
N LYS A 65 -3.79 -4.34 7.57
CA LYS A 65 -5.24 -4.55 7.64
C LYS A 65 -5.90 -3.95 6.39
N GLY A 66 -6.50 -4.81 5.56
CA GLY A 66 -7.19 -4.40 4.33
C GLY A 66 -6.78 -5.21 3.09
N THR A 67 -5.67 -5.95 3.12
CA THR A 67 -5.31 -6.86 2.03
C THR A 67 -6.13 -8.16 2.12
N LEU A 68 -6.75 -8.59 1.01
CA LEU A 68 -7.31 -9.94 0.87
C LEU A 68 -6.15 -10.93 0.98
N ASP A 69 -6.22 -11.85 1.94
CA ASP A 69 -5.28 -12.95 2.21
C ASP A 69 -3.91 -12.87 1.50
N GLY A 70 -2.90 -12.36 2.23
CA GLY A 70 -1.52 -12.79 2.00
C GLY A 70 -0.51 -11.80 1.41
N ALA A 71 -0.80 -10.51 1.33
CA ALA A 71 0.23 -9.49 1.07
C ALA A 71 0.43 -8.55 2.27
N SER A 72 0.56 -9.15 3.46
CA SER A 72 1.39 -8.56 4.51
C SER A 72 2.79 -8.34 3.97
N LYS A 73 3.49 -7.28 4.38
CA LYS A 73 4.96 -7.22 4.28
C LYS A 73 5.47 -8.55 4.86
N PRO A 74 5.95 -9.52 4.06
CA PRO A 74 6.32 -10.83 4.57
C PRO A 74 7.45 -10.67 5.58
N ASN A 75 7.52 -11.57 6.58
CA ASN A 75 8.74 -11.73 7.39
C ASN A 75 9.96 -11.70 6.45
N ASP A 76 10.96 -10.90 6.81
CA ASP A 76 12.24 -10.82 6.11
C ASP A 76 12.20 -10.19 4.72
N CYS A 77 11.29 -9.26 4.46
CA CYS A 77 11.39 -8.46 3.23
C CYS A 77 12.26 -7.21 3.40
N ILE A 78 13.17 -6.98 2.47
CA ILE A 78 14.02 -5.79 2.41
C ILE A 78 13.51 -4.90 1.28
N ILE A 79 13.16 -3.66 1.62
CA ILE A 79 13.02 -2.62 0.60
C ILE A 79 14.44 -2.23 0.19
N SER A 80 14.86 -2.65 -0.99
CA SER A 80 16.22 -2.40 -1.49
C SER A 80 16.37 -1.02 -2.08
N GLU A 81 15.28 -0.51 -2.67
CA GLU A 81 15.27 0.72 -3.45
C GLU A 81 13.88 1.34 -3.41
N GLU A 82 13.85 2.65 -3.18
CA GLU A 82 12.71 3.52 -3.43
C GLU A 82 12.88 4.11 -4.82
N ILE A 83 11.95 3.82 -5.73
CA ILE A 83 11.99 4.28 -7.13
C ILE A 83 11.16 5.56 -7.26
N ILE A 84 9.96 5.59 -6.67
CA ILE A 84 9.04 6.73 -6.70
C ILE A 84 8.43 6.91 -5.31
N ASN A 85 8.36 8.14 -4.82
CA ASN A 85 7.67 8.50 -3.58
C ASN A 85 7.09 9.90 -3.72
N THR A 86 5.79 9.96 -3.95
CA THR A 86 5.04 11.20 -4.16
C THR A 86 3.78 11.20 -3.29
N ASP A 87 3.01 12.28 -3.41
CA ASP A 87 1.72 12.44 -2.72
C ASP A 87 0.66 11.43 -3.19
N GLN A 88 0.87 10.79 -4.34
CA GLN A 88 -0.12 9.87 -4.94
C GLN A 88 0.44 8.49 -5.26
N GLN A 89 1.76 8.29 -5.23
CA GLN A 89 2.39 7.04 -5.64
C GLN A 89 3.61 6.71 -4.79
N LEU A 90 3.72 5.43 -4.42
CA LEU A 90 4.94 4.82 -3.93
C LEU A 90 5.32 3.66 -4.85
N GLU A 91 6.56 3.60 -5.30
CA GLU A 91 7.13 2.48 -6.06
C GLU A 91 8.43 2.05 -5.42
N VAL A 92 8.54 0.76 -5.11
CA VAL A 92 9.67 0.20 -4.39
C VAL A 92 10.07 -1.16 -4.97
N MET A 93 11.35 -1.49 -4.81
CA MET A 93 11.84 -2.84 -5.01
C MET A 93 11.88 -3.58 -3.68
N ILE A 94 11.22 -4.74 -3.68
CA ILE A 94 11.11 -5.63 -2.52
C ILE A 94 11.85 -6.94 -2.82
N PHE A 95 12.68 -7.35 -1.88
CA PHE A 95 13.31 -8.67 -1.83
C PHE A 95 12.70 -9.45 -0.67
N PHE A 96 12.44 -10.75 -0.82
CA PHE A 96 11.84 -11.58 0.24
C PHE A 96 12.79 -12.69 0.73
N GLY A 97 13.03 -12.75 2.04
CA GLY A 97 13.58 -13.93 2.73
C GLY A 97 15.08 -14.20 2.51
N ALA A 98 15.52 -15.36 3.01
CA ALA A 98 16.90 -15.85 2.93
C ALA A 98 17.36 -16.17 1.49
N ASP A 99 16.41 -16.36 0.57
CA ASP A 99 16.65 -16.55 -0.86
C ASP A 99 16.41 -15.22 -1.58
N TYR A 100 17.44 -14.37 -1.62
CA TYR A 100 17.47 -13.05 -2.26
C TYR A 100 17.19 -13.03 -3.77
N ASP A 101 16.78 -14.17 -4.36
CA ASP A 101 16.55 -14.34 -5.80
C ASP A 101 15.16 -13.85 -6.24
N ARG A 102 14.24 -13.60 -5.30
CA ARG A 102 12.88 -13.12 -5.61
C ARG A 102 12.79 -11.61 -5.48
N ARG A 103 12.80 -10.93 -6.63
CA ARG A 103 12.60 -9.48 -6.76
C ARG A 103 11.16 -9.16 -7.14
N VAL A 104 10.56 -8.24 -6.41
CA VAL A 104 9.23 -7.71 -6.72
C VAL A 104 9.27 -6.20 -6.84
N ASN A 105 8.82 -5.70 -7.99
CA ASN A 105 8.50 -4.30 -8.16
C ASN A 105 7.07 -4.08 -7.67
N ALA A 106 6.92 -3.39 -6.54
CA ALA A 106 5.64 -3.07 -5.93
C ALA A 106 5.32 -1.61 -6.15
N LYS A 107 4.12 -1.33 -6.69
CA LYS A 107 3.59 0.02 -6.86
C LYS A 107 2.32 0.17 -6.06
N PHE A 108 2.17 1.30 -5.40
CA PHE A 108 1.03 1.67 -4.58
C PHE A 108 0.53 3.02 -5.06
N PHE A 109 -0.75 3.09 -5.42
CA PHE A 109 -1.40 4.32 -5.88
C PHE A 109 -2.50 4.72 -4.91
N LEU A 110 -2.44 5.94 -4.41
CA LEU A 110 -3.50 6.54 -3.62
C LEU A 110 -4.64 6.94 -4.57
N VAL A 111 -5.85 6.45 -4.30
CA VAL A 111 -7.06 6.82 -5.05
C VAL A 111 -8.18 7.22 -4.10
N THR A 112 -9.02 8.14 -4.54
CA THR A 112 -10.22 8.56 -3.83
C THR A 112 -11.33 7.51 -3.95
N GLU A 113 -12.34 7.59 -3.08
CA GLU A 113 -13.55 6.76 -3.20
C GLU A 113 -14.27 6.91 -4.54
N GLU A 114 -14.26 8.12 -5.12
CA GLU A 114 -14.89 8.37 -6.42
C GLU A 114 -14.12 7.73 -7.57
N GLU A 115 -12.79 7.81 -7.56
CA GLU A 115 -11.93 7.13 -8.53
C GLU A 115 -12.04 5.61 -8.37
N PHE A 116 -12.07 5.12 -7.13
CA PHE A 116 -12.32 3.72 -6.80
C PHE A 116 -13.61 3.21 -7.45
N LYS A 117 -14.72 3.94 -7.29
CA LYS A 117 -16.03 3.57 -7.88
C LYS A 117 -16.05 3.56 -9.41
N LYS A 118 -15.10 4.21 -10.08
CA LYS A 118 -15.00 4.21 -11.56
C LYS A 118 -14.24 3.01 -12.12
N ILE A 119 -13.51 2.28 -11.26
CA ILE A 119 -12.70 1.12 -11.66
C ILE A 119 -13.49 -0.20 -11.53
N LEU A 120 -14.56 -0.21 -10.72
CA LEU A 120 -15.50 -1.32 -10.56
C LEU A 120 -16.57 -1.33 -11.67
#